data_AF-A0A2N2JUE0-F1
#
_entry.id   AF-A0A2N2JUE0-F1
#
_cell.length_a   1.000
_cell.length_b   1.000
_cell.length_c   1.000
_cell.angle_alpha   90.00
_cell.angle_beta   90.00
_cell.angle_gamma   90.00
#
_symmetry.space_group_name_H-M   'P 1'
#
loop_
_entity.id
_entity.type
_entity.pdbx_description
1 polymer ?
#
loop_
_entity_poly.entity_id
_entity_poly.type
_entity_poly.pdbx_seq_one_letter_code
_entity_poly.pdbx_strand_id
1 'polypeptide(L)'
;MKKRVRGAIAILLILLSFVPAGAGYGADATPPPGASAEEREIDAAARKYLDAEVARELKTVYDCLAPSSIYRATHDYDAYLTQTGASPVRIREYQILRITQIRVNEDKKAYPRVEKFAQVEVDMKVFFTDTNQAAEVNFNFTFIKEGGRWYKG
;
A
#
# COMPACT_ATOMS: atom_id res chain seq x y z
N MET A 1 -38.09 -19.39 -1.79
CA MET A 1 -37.50 -18.07 -2.09
C MET A 1 -36.15 -17.95 -1.38
N LYS A 2 -35.04 -18.01 -2.12
CA LYS A 2 -33.67 -17.82 -1.59
C LYS A 2 -33.31 -16.33 -1.70
N LYS A 3 -33.21 -15.61 -0.58
CA LYS A 3 -32.70 -14.24 -0.56
C LYS A 3 -31.18 -14.29 -0.75
N ARG A 4 -30.73 -13.95 -1.96
CA ARG A 4 -29.32 -13.67 -2.25
C ARG A 4 -29.00 -12.27 -1.69
N VAL A 5 -28.29 -12.21 -0.58
CA VAL A 5 -27.68 -10.96 -0.10
C VAL A 5 -26.48 -10.69 -1.00
N ARG A 6 -26.65 -9.72 -1.91
CA ARG A 6 -25.57 -9.06 -2.66
C ARG A 6 -25.17 -7.86 -1.81
N GLY A 7 -24.04 -7.93 -1.13
CA GLY A 7 -23.56 -6.83 -0.28
C GLY A 7 -22.10 -7.05 0.11
N ALA A 8 -21.32 -5.99 -0.06
CA ALA A 8 -19.92 -5.82 0.28
C ALA A 8 -18.89 -6.54 -0.62
N ILE A 9 -18.36 -5.74 -1.54
CA ILE A 9 -17.09 -5.93 -2.24
C ILE A 9 -16.02 -6.10 -1.17
N ALA A 10 -15.71 -7.36 -0.89
CA ALA A 10 -14.53 -7.78 -0.16
C ALA A 10 -13.32 -7.57 -1.08
N ILE A 11 -12.69 -6.41 -1.01
CA ILE A 11 -11.22 -6.34 -1.23
C ILE A 11 -10.62 -6.92 0.05
N LEU A 12 -10.86 -8.20 0.27
CA LEU A 12 -10.27 -8.98 1.34
C LEU A 12 -8.97 -9.51 0.74
N LEU A 13 -7.87 -9.03 1.29
CA LEU A 13 -6.52 -9.53 1.12
C LEU A 13 -6.51 -11.05 1.42
N ILE A 14 -6.84 -11.85 0.42
CA ILE A 14 -6.62 -13.29 0.42
C ILE A 14 -5.24 -13.49 -0.18
N LEU A 15 -4.27 -13.74 0.69
CA LEU A 15 -3.28 -14.82 0.57
C LEU A 15 -2.47 -14.81 1.88
N LEU A 16 -2.92 -15.63 2.83
CA LEU A 16 -2.13 -16.01 4.00
C LEU A 16 -0.92 -16.83 3.53
N SER A 17 0.27 -16.27 3.64
CA SER A 17 1.48 -17.06 3.88
C SER A 17 1.86 -16.86 5.34
N PHE A 18 1.53 -17.86 6.17
CA PHE A 18 2.02 -17.98 7.54
C PHE A 18 3.55 -18.11 7.50
N VAL A 19 4.27 -17.17 8.10
CA VAL A 19 5.67 -17.34 8.50
C VAL A 19 5.75 -16.97 9.99
N PRO A 20 6.34 -17.81 10.86
CA PRO A 20 6.42 -17.49 12.28
C PRO A 20 7.50 -16.44 12.58
N ALA A 21 7.06 -15.47 13.40
CA ALA A 21 7.73 -14.47 14.21
C ALA A 21 9.26 -14.47 14.32
N GLY A 22 9.83 -13.26 14.24
CA GLY A 22 11.07 -12.96 14.95
C GLY A 22 11.89 -11.77 14.45
N ALA A 23 11.35 -10.54 14.48
CA ALA A 23 12.19 -9.34 14.58
C ALA A 23 11.34 -8.15 15.05
N GLY A 24 11.81 -7.44 16.08
CA GLY A 24 11.18 -6.19 16.52
C GLY A 24 11.27 -5.14 15.42
N TYR A 25 10.12 -4.58 15.03
CA TYR A 25 10.06 -3.48 14.07
C TYR A 25 10.46 -2.18 14.76
N GLY A 26 11.74 -1.82 14.62
CA GLY A 26 12.25 -0.48 14.93
C GLY A 26 11.96 0.45 13.76
N ALA A 27 11.30 1.56 14.03
CA ALA A 27 10.80 2.54 13.06
C ALA A 27 11.88 3.39 12.34
N ASP A 28 13.14 2.96 12.31
CA ASP A 28 14.26 3.72 11.71
C ASP A 28 15.05 2.86 10.71
N ALA A 29 14.41 2.50 9.60
CA ALA A 29 15.15 1.98 8.44
C ALA A 29 15.49 3.17 7.52
N THR A 30 16.68 3.74 7.63
CA THR A 30 17.21 4.61 6.56
C THR A 30 17.38 3.77 5.29
N PRO A 31 17.18 4.29 4.06
CA PRO A 31 17.48 3.55 2.84
C PRO A 31 18.87 2.90 2.93
N PRO A 32 19.04 1.65 2.44
CA PRO A 32 20.30 0.95 2.59
C PRO A 32 21.47 1.75 1.99
N PRO A 33 22.67 1.71 2.60
CA PRO A 33 23.86 2.35 2.04
C PRO A 33 24.08 1.89 0.59
N GLY A 34 24.25 2.84 -0.33
CA GLY A 34 24.39 2.55 -1.77
C GLY A 34 23.09 2.65 -2.60
N ALA A 35 21.94 2.93 -1.97
CA ALA A 35 20.70 3.17 -2.71
C ALA A 35 20.83 4.35 -3.68
N SER A 36 20.41 4.13 -4.92
CA SER A 36 20.30 5.11 -5.98
C SER A 36 19.32 6.24 -5.61
N ALA A 37 19.41 7.37 -6.31
CA ALA A 37 18.47 8.48 -6.09
C ALA A 37 17.01 8.03 -6.30
N GLU A 38 16.75 7.19 -7.30
CA GLU A 38 15.41 6.68 -7.59
C GLU A 38 14.89 5.74 -6.48
N GLU A 39 15.73 4.87 -5.93
CA GLU A 39 15.35 4.03 -4.78
C GLU A 39 15.02 4.88 -3.54
N ARG A 40 15.74 5.97 -3.31
CA ARG A 40 15.45 6.89 -2.21
C ARG A 40 14.11 7.61 -2.39
N GLU A 41 13.78 8.01 -3.62
CA GLU A 41 12.47 8.59 -3.93
C GLU A 41 11.33 7.60 -3.68
N ILE A 42 11.53 6.33 -4.06
CA ILE A 42 10.54 5.25 -3.84
C ILE A 42 10.39 4.96 -2.34
N ASP A 43 11.50 4.82 -1.59
CA ASP A 43 11.47 4.61 -0.14
C ASP A 43 10.72 5.75 0.56
N ALA A 44 11.03 7.00 0.23
CA ALA A 44 10.35 8.16 0.79
C ALA A 44 8.84 8.17 0.48
N ALA A 45 8.44 7.80 -0.74
CA ALA A 45 7.03 7.69 -1.11
C ALA A 45 6.32 6.56 -0.35
N ALA A 46 6.99 5.42 -0.17
CA ALA A 46 6.46 4.27 0.56
C ALA A 46 6.29 4.57 2.05
N ARG A 47 7.30 5.18 2.69
CA ARG A 47 7.21 5.63 4.09
C ARG A 47 6.09 6.63 4.27
N LYS A 48 6.01 7.65 3.42
CA LYS A 48 4.92 8.64 3.50
C LYS A 48 3.53 7.98 3.46
N TYR A 49 3.35 6.96 2.62
CA TYR A 49 2.10 6.20 2.56
C TYR A 49 1.88 5.37 3.83
N LEU A 50 2.86 4.57 4.25
CA LEU A 50 2.73 3.65 5.39
C LEU A 50 2.65 4.38 6.74
N ASP A 51 3.40 5.46 6.93
CA ASP A 51 3.30 6.35 8.09
C ASP A 51 1.90 6.95 8.19
N ALA A 52 1.31 7.37 7.06
CA ALA A 52 -0.05 7.87 7.03
C ALA A 52 -1.09 6.79 7.35
N GLU A 53 -0.88 5.54 6.90
CA GLU A 53 -1.73 4.40 7.27
C GLU A 53 -1.66 4.11 8.78
N VAL A 54 -0.46 4.10 9.36
CA VAL A 54 -0.24 3.87 10.80
C VAL A 54 -0.83 4.99 11.65
N ALA A 55 -0.58 6.25 11.28
CA ALA A 55 -1.11 7.43 11.97
C ALA A 55 -2.61 7.66 11.69
N ARG A 56 -3.18 6.93 10.72
CA ARG A 56 -4.52 7.12 10.16
C ARG A 56 -4.78 8.53 9.62
N GLU A 57 -3.77 9.12 8.99
CA GLU A 57 -3.88 10.37 8.24
C GLU A 57 -4.55 10.11 6.88
N LEU A 58 -5.86 9.81 6.92
CA LEU A 58 -6.64 9.30 5.78
C LEU A 58 -6.53 10.16 4.53
N LYS A 59 -6.45 11.49 4.69
CA LYS A 59 -6.24 12.40 3.56
C LYS A 59 -4.88 12.18 2.91
N THR A 60 -3.84 12.03 3.71
CA THR A 60 -2.47 11.79 3.23
C THR A 60 -2.37 10.43 2.55
N VAL A 61 -3.01 9.39 3.11
CA VAL A 61 -3.11 8.07 2.47
C VAL A 61 -3.71 8.21 1.07
N TYR A 62 -4.86 8.88 0.96
CA TYR A 62 -5.54 9.11 -0.30
C TYR A 62 -4.71 9.93 -1.31
N ASP A 63 -4.01 10.97 -0.84
CA ASP A 63 -3.13 11.82 -1.64
C ASP A 63 -1.83 11.10 -2.09
N CYS A 64 -1.50 9.95 -1.48
CA CYS A 64 -0.43 9.07 -1.92
C CYS A 64 -0.88 8.10 -3.02
N LEU A 65 -2.18 7.93 -3.25
CA LEU A 65 -2.71 7.07 -4.31
C LEU A 65 -2.52 7.72 -5.68
N ALA A 66 -2.04 6.92 -6.62
CA ALA A 66 -1.71 7.40 -7.95
C ALA A 66 -2.96 7.88 -8.69
N PRO A 67 -2.94 9.05 -9.36
CA PRO A 67 -4.08 9.55 -10.11
C PRO A 67 -4.53 8.63 -11.25
N SER A 68 -3.64 7.81 -11.82
CA SER A 68 -4.01 6.79 -12.82
C SER A 68 -4.43 5.44 -12.24
N SER A 69 -4.30 5.22 -10.92
CA SER A 69 -4.77 3.97 -10.31
C SER A 69 -6.27 3.79 -10.55
N ILE A 70 -6.69 2.55 -10.80
CA ILE A 70 -8.10 2.20 -11.02
C ILE A 70 -8.96 2.68 -9.84
N TYR A 71 -8.40 2.59 -8.63
CA TYR A 71 -9.07 3.05 -7.42
C TYR A 71 -9.36 4.56 -7.47
N ARG A 72 -8.34 5.41 -7.67
CA ARG A 72 -8.52 6.88 -7.76
C ARG A 72 -9.36 7.31 -8.97
N ALA A 73 -9.37 6.53 -10.04
CA ALA A 73 -10.21 6.80 -11.21
C ALA A 73 -11.71 6.58 -10.93
N THR A 74 -12.06 5.78 -9.93
CA THR A 74 -13.45 5.36 -9.64
C THR A 74 -13.95 5.81 -8.28
N HIS A 75 -13.07 6.23 -7.37
CA HIS A 75 -13.39 6.62 -6.00
C HIS A 75 -12.82 8.00 -5.70
N ASP A 76 -13.71 8.96 -5.45
CA ASP A 76 -13.35 10.23 -4.83
C ASP A 76 -12.98 10.03 -3.34
N TYR A 77 -12.63 11.13 -2.67
CA TYR A 77 -12.20 11.06 -1.29
C TYR A 77 -13.32 10.64 -0.33
N ASP A 78 -14.56 11.02 -0.60
CA ASP A 78 -15.71 10.69 0.25
C ASP A 78 -16.07 9.19 0.14
N ALA A 79 -16.00 8.64 -1.08
CA ALA A 79 -16.12 7.20 -1.31
C ALA A 79 -15.01 6.42 -0.59
N TYR A 80 -13.78 6.94 -0.62
CA TYR A 80 -12.65 6.37 0.13
C TYR A 80 -12.89 6.40 1.65
N LEU A 81 -13.35 7.52 2.19
CA LEU A 81 -13.66 7.65 3.63
C LEU A 81 -14.72 6.63 4.07
N THR A 82 -15.75 6.43 3.25
CA THR A 82 -16.82 5.45 3.52
C THR A 82 -16.25 4.04 3.59
N GLN A 83 -15.39 3.66 2.64
CA GLN A 83 -14.80 2.32 2.60
C GLN A 83 -13.79 2.10 3.73
N THR A 84 -12.91 3.07 3.98
CA THR A 84 -11.89 2.97 5.03
C THR A 84 -12.51 2.97 6.42
N GLY A 85 -13.60 3.74 6.62
CA GLY A 85 -14.39 3.72 7.85
C GLY A 85 -15.01 2.36 8.15
N ALA A 86 -15.42 1.62 7.11
CA ALA A 86 -16.01 0.28 7.24
C ALA A 86 -14.97 -0.85 7.35
N SER A 87 -13.73 -0.61 6.94
CA SER A 87 -12.66 -1.62 7.02
C SER A 87 -12.32 -1.93 8.49
N PRO A 88 -12.22 -3.21 8.91
CA PRO A 88 -11.74 -3.58 10.24
C PRO A 88 -10.20 -3.65 10.34
N VAL A 89 -9.48 -3.53 9.23
CA VAL A 89 -8.02 -3.76 9.19
C VAL A 89 -7.25 -2.47 9.45
N ARG A 90 -6.28 -2.52 10.35
CA ARG A 90 -5.40 -1.39 10.68
C ARG A 90 -3.94 -1.82 10.63
N ILE A 91 -3.10 -1.07 9.92
CA ILE A 91 -1.64 -1.25 10.01
C ILE A 91 -1.19 -0.59 11.32
N ARG A 92 -0.40 -1.31 12.11
CA ARG A 92 0.16 -0.83 13.39
C ARG A 92 1.64 -0.50 13.28
N GLU A 93 2.37 -1.36 12.60
CA GLU A 93 3.81 -1.26 12.41
C GLU A 93 4.14 -1.79 11.03
N TYR A 94 5.24 -1.31 10.46
CA TYR A 94 5.76 -1.81 9.20
C TYR A 94 7.29 -1.75 9.16
N GLN A 95 7.87 -2.57 8.28
CA GLN A 95 9.26 -2.51 7.90
C GLN A 95 9.38 -2.70 6.39
N ILE A 96 9.94 -1.72 5.69
CA ILE A 96 10.31 -1.88 4.27
C ILE A 96 11.54 -2.79 4.22
N LEU A 97 11.43 -3.93 3.54
CA LEU A 97 12.50 -4.91 3.40
C LEU A 97 13.39 -4.63 2.20
N ARG A 98 12.77 -4.36 1.04
CA ARG A 98 13.48 -4.11 -0.21
C ARG A 98 12.62 -3.41 -1.25
N ILE A 99 13.30 -2.70 -2.14
CA ILE A 99 12.72 -2.14 -3.35
C ILE A 99 13.25 -2.96 -4.52
N THR A 100 12.36 -3.45 -5.37
CA THR A 100 12.71 -4.30 -6.50
C THR A 100 11.92 -3.89 -7.74
N GLN A 101 12.26 -4.49 -8.88
CA GLN A 101 11.46 -4.40 -10.12
C GLN A 101 11.20 -2.96 -10.58
N ILE A 102 12.17 -2.07 -10.38
CA ILE A 102 12.15 -0.71 -10.92
C ILE A 102 12.28 -0.82 -12.44
N ARG A 103 11.20 -0.54 -13.15
CA ARG A 103 11.13 -0.72 -14.60
C ARG A 103 10.35 0.39 -15.27
N VAL A 104 10.70 0.69 -16.51
CA VAL A 104 9.93 1.60 -17.37
C VAL A 104 8.59 0.96 -17.73
N ASN A 105 7.56 1.78 -17.88
CA ASN A 105 6.30 1.33 -18.42
C ASN A 105 6.42 1.06 -19.93
N GLU A 106 6.31 -0.21 -20.31
CA GLU A 106 6.33 -0.64 -21.71
C GLU A 106 4.94 -0.59 -22.36
N ASP A 107 3.86 -0.60 -21.57
CA ASP A 107 2.48 -0.50 -22.06
C ASP A 107 1.93 0.92 -21.87
N LYS A 108 2.40 1.83 -22.71
CA LYS A 108 1.90 3.21 -22.78
C LYS A 108 0.46 3.30 -23.31
N LYS A 109 -0.08 2.25 -23.91
CA LYS A 109 -1.47 2.23 -24.37
C LYS A 109 -2.41 2.03 -23.20
N ALA A 110 -2.12 1.08 -22.32
CA ALA A 110 -2.91 0.84 -21.10
C ALA A 110 -2.65 1.90 -20.03
N TYR A 111 -1.41 2.36 -19.87
CA TYR A 111 -1.00 3.27 -18.81
C TYR A 111 -0.28 4.52 -19.35
N PRO A 112 -0.97 5.39 -20.11
CA PRO A 112 -0.33 6.48 -20.85
C PRO A 112 0.40 7.51 -19.97
N ARG A 113 -0.04 7.69 -18.73
CA ARG A 113 0.57 8.65 -17.78
C ARG A 113 1.66 8.04 -16.90
N VAL A 114 1.78 6.71 -16.87
CA VAL A 114 2.73 6.02 -16.00
C VAL A 114 4.09 5.95 -16.68
N GLU A 115 5.11 6.48 -16.00
CA GLU A 115 6.51 6.48 -16.43
C GLU A 115 7.20 5.17 -16.08
N LYS A 116 7.08 4.75 -14.81
CA LYS A 116 7.77 3.59 -14.24
C LYS A 116 6.92 2.88 -13.18
N PHE A 117 7.29 1.64 -12.90
CA PHE A 117 6.78 0.83 -11.80
C PHE A 117 7.92 0.43 -10.88
N ALA A 118 7.62 0.20 -9.61
CA ALA A 118 8.49 -0.42 -8.62
C ALA A 118 7.66 -1.34 -7.70
N GLN A 119 8.31 -2.32 -7.09
CA GLN A 119 7.75 -3.17 -6.05
C GLN A 119 8.46 -2.87 -4.73
N VAL A 120 7.68 -2.63 -3.68
CA VAL A 120 8.19 -2.38 -2.33
C VAL A 120 7.69 -3.50 -1.44
N GLU A 121 8.61 -4.33 -0.98
CA GLU A 121 8.32 -5.42 -0.06
C GLU A 121 8.31 -4.91 1.37
N VAL A 122 7.25 -5.22 2.10
CA VAL A 122 7.00 -4.67 3.42
C VAL A 122 6.49 -5.78 4.34
N ASP A 123 7.13 -5.94 5.48
CA ASP A 123 6.54 -6.67 6.60
C ASP A 123 5.67 -5.72 7.42
N MET A 124 4.47 -6.15 7.82
CA MET A 124 3.51 -5.33 8.54
C MET A 124 2.89 -6.08 9.70
N LYS A 125 2.65 -5.39 10.81
CA LYS A 125 1.70 -5.83 11.84
C LYS A 125 0.35 -5.22 11.55
N VAL A 126 -0.64 -6.07 11.31
CA VAL A 126 -2.03 -5.66 11.12
C VAL A 126 -2.86 -6.04 12.33
N PHE A 127 -3.83 -5.19 12.67
CA PHE A 127 -4.81 -5.40 13.73
C PHE A 127 -6.21 -5.39 13.13
N PHE A 128 -7.00 -6.40 13.49
CA PHE A 128 -8.38 -6.59 13.08
C PHE A 128 -9.31 -6.12 14.20
N THR A 129 -10.00 -4.99 14.01
CA THR A 129 -10.82 -4.36 15.06
C THR A 129 -12.09 -5.13 15.37
N ASP A 130 -12.56 -5.97 14.46
CA ASP A 130 -13.77 -6.80 14.59
C ASP A 130 -13.53 -8.09 15.38
N THR A 131 -12.34 -8.70 15.24
CA THR A 131 -11.97 -9.93 15.96
C THR A 131 -11.03 -9.68 17.14
N ASN A 132 -10.50 -8.46 17.27
CA ASN A 132 -9.47 -8.09 18.24
C ASN A 132 -8.20 -8.95 18.11
N GLN A 133 -7.86 -9.36 16.88
CA GLN A 133 -6.67 -10.15 16.57
C GLN A 133 -5.59 -9.32 15.89
N ALA A 134 -4.34 -9.75 16.03
CA ALA A 134 -3.21 -9.21 15.29
C ALA A 134 -2.57 -10.29 14.42
N ALA A 135 -2.01 -9.88 13.28
CA ALA A 135 -1.25 -10.74 12.41
C ALA A 135 -0.01 -10.02 11.89
N GLU A 136 1.05 -10.78 11.62
CA GLU A 136 2.21 -10.33 10.86
C GLU A 136 2.05 -10.79 9.43
N VAL A 137 2.23 -9.89 8.47
CA VAL A 137 2.06 -10.16 7.04
C VAL A 137 3.21 -9.57 6.26
N ASN A 138 3.74 -10.32 5.31
CA ASN A 138 4.64 -9.81 4.26
C ASN A 138 3.80 -9.45 3.03
N PHE A 139 4.01 -8.26 2.49
CA PHE A 139 3.25 -7.77 1.34
C PHE A 139 4.13 -7.01 0.36
N ASN A 140 3.87 -7.19 -0.94
CA ASN A 140 4.54 -6.47 -2.01
C ASN A 140 3.61 -5.39 -2.57
N PHE A 141 3.93 -4.13 -2.30
CA PHE A 141 3.19 -3.00 -2.82
C PHE A 141 3.77 -2.54 -4.16
N THR A 142 2.89 -2.40 -5.15
CA THR A 142 3.23 -1.67 -6.38
C THR A 142 3.22 -0.17 -6.12
N PHE A 143 4.32 0.49 -6.50
CA PHE A 143 4.44 1.94 -6.62
C PHE A 143 4.63 2.33 -8.09
N ILE A 144 4.07 3.48 -8.48
CA ILE A 144 4.11 3.97 -9.86
C ILE A 144 4.58 5.41 -9.92
N LYS A 145 5.38 5.73 -10.94
CA LYS A 145 5.88 7.09 -11.21
C LYS A 145 4.99 7.77 -12.24
N GLU A 146 4.42 8.91 -11.89
CA GLU A 146 3.58 9.75 -12.76
C GLU A 146 3.94 11.22 -12.55
N GLY A 147 4.26 11.95 -13.62
CA GLY A 147 4.63 13.37 -13.52
C GLY A 147 5.87 13.58 -12.64
N GLY A 148 6.85 12.68 -12.72
CA GLY A 148 8.09 12.72 -11.95
C GLY A 148 7.97 12.34 -10.46
N ARG A 149 6.77 12.04 -9.94
CA ARG A 149 6.55 11.65 -8.53
C ARG A 149 6.11 10.18 -8.41
N TRP A 150 6.58 9.51 -7.36
CA TRP A 150 6.14 8.16 -6.98
C TRP A 150 4.87 8.19 -6.13
N TYR A 151 3.96 7.28 -6.44
CA TYR A 151 2.67 7.10 -5.79
C TYR A 151 2.41 5.62 -5.49
N LYS A 152 1.54 5.35 -4.54
CA LYS A 152 0.96 4.03 -4.33
C LYS A 152 0.04 3.71 -5.54
N GLY A 153 0.38 2.64 -6.26
CA GLY A 153 -0.35 2.16 -7.44
C GLY A 153 -1.64 1.43 -7.12
#